data_AF-A0A1F5NQB9-F1
#
_entry.id   AF-A0A1F5NQB9-F1
#
_cell.length_a   1.000
_cell.length_b   1.000
_cell.length_c   1.000
_cell.angle_alpha   90.00
_cell.angle_beta   90.00
_cell.angle_gamma   90.00
#
_symmetry.space_group_name_H-M   'P 1'
#
loop_
_entity.id
_entity.type
_entity.pdbx_description
1 polymer ?
#
loop_
_entity_poly.entity_id
_entity_poly.type
_entity_poly.pdbx_seq_one_letter_code
_entity_poly.pdbx_strand_id
1 'polypeptide(L)'
;MSEILDQRNIIKILGIENLPDERKISILSKVTELVQKRLLLRIMEVLDEAKQKEFETVVDSKDQIKITEFLKTNAPEIDKWMIEEINNIKKDLDAVAKDADEIQA
;
A
#
# COMPACT_ATOMS: atom_id res chain seq x y z
N MET A 1 12.53 1.16 -0.86
CA MET A 1 11.13 1.00 -0.38
C MET A 1 10.81 1.75 0.91
N SER A 2 11.76 1.99 1.83
CA SER A 2 11.47 2.70 3.10
C SER A 2 11.06 4.18 2.95
N GLU A 3 11.36 4.83 1.82
CA GLU A 3 10.92 6.22 1.57
C GLU A 3 9.53 6.32 0.93
N ILE A 4 9.02 5.24 0.34
CA ILE A 4 7.73 5.25 -0.35
C ILE A 4 6.61 5.23 0.70
N LEU A 5 6.72 4.39 1.74
CA LEU A 5 5.74 4.32 2.84
C LEU A 5 6.14 5.20 4.04
N ASP A 6 5.77 6.48 4.06
CA ASP A 6 5.85 7.26 5.31
C ASP A 6 4.71 6.85 6.26
N GLN A 7 5.08 6.18 7.35
CA GLN A 7 4.16 5.74 8.40
C GLN A 7 3.32 6.90 8.97
N ARG A 8 3.88 8.12 9.02
CA ARG A 8 3.16 9.31 9.51
C ARG A 8 2.01 9.70 8.58
N ASN A 9 2.19 9.53 7.27
CA ASN A 9 1.14 9.78 6.30
C ASN A 9 0.00 8.78 6.45
N ILE A 10 0.30 7.50 6.66
CA ILE A 10 -0.72 6.46 6.85
C ILE A 10 -1.53 6.72 8.11
N ILE A 11 -0.88 6.99 9.25
CA ILE A 11 -1.57 7.30 10.51
C ILE A 11 -2.55 8.46 10.32
N LYS A 12 -2.10 9.53 9.67
CA LYS A 12 -2.91 10.74 9.44
C LYS A 12 -4.05 10.49 8.47
N ILE A 13 -3.81 9.80 7.35
CA ILE A 13 -4.86 9.49 6.37
C ILE A 13 -5.94 8.62 7.01
N LEU A 14 -5.55 7.59 7.75
CA LEU A 14 -6.47 6.70 8.46
C LEU A 14 -7.13 7.34 9.68
N GLY A 15 -6.63 8.48 10.18
CA GLY A 15 -7.20 9.16 11.36
C GLY A 15 -6.97 8.41 12.68
N ILE A 16 -5.91 7.60 12.77
CA ILE A 16 -5.64 6.74 13.94
C ILE A 16 -4.66 7.35 14.96
N GLU A 17 -4.44 8.67 14.88
CA GLU A 17 -3.49 9.42 15.73
C GLU A 17 -3.77 9.26 17.24
N ASN A 18 -5.04 9.09 17.60
CA ASN A 18 -5.48 8.98 18.99
C ASN A 18 -5.49 7.55 19.55
N LEU A 19 -5.14 6.54 18.74
CA LEU A 19 -5.10 5.16 19.22
C LEU A 19 -3.86 4.89 20.10
N PRO A 20 -3.93 3.91 21.03
CA PRO A 20 -2.74 3.42 21.73
C PRO A 20 -1.69 2.93 20.73
N ASP A 21 -0.41 3.09 21.07
CA ASP A 21 0.70 2.80 20.16
C ASP A 21 0.72 1.34 19.69
N GLU A 22 0.39 0.39 20.56
CA GLU A 22 0.26 -1.03 20.19
C GLU A 22 -0.79 -1.24 19.08
N ARG A 23 -1.93 -0.54 19.17
CA ARG A 23 -2.98 -0.62 18.16
C ARG A 23 -2.58 0.10 16.88
N LYS A 24 -1.90 1.25 16.97
CA LYS A 24 -1.34 1.94 15.79
C LYS A 24 -0.38 1.03 15.04
N ILE A 25 0.56 0.39 15.74
CA ILE A 25 1.54 -0.51 15.13
C ILE A 25 0.84 -1.69 14.44
N SER A 26 -0.15 -2.30 15.11
CA SER A 26 -0.91 -3.42 14.53
C SER A 26 -1.65 -3.01 13.24
N ILE A 27 -2.31 -1.86 13.26
CA ILE A 27 -3.05 -1.35 12.08
C ILE A 27 -2.07 -0.95 10.98
N LEU A 28 -0.98 -0.25 11.31
CA LEU A 28 0.05 0.15 10.36
C LEU A 28 0.65 -1.06 9.63
N SER A 29 0.95 -2.13 10.36
CA SER A 29 1.48 -3.36 9.77
C SER A 29 0.50 -3.97 8.76
N LYS A 30 -0.78 -4.12 9.14
CA LYS A 30 -1.82 -4.69 8.28
C LYS A 30 -2.11 -3.82 7.04
N VAL A 31 -2.19 -2.51 7.22
CA VAL A 31 -2.45 -1.57 6.12
C VAL A 31 -1.24 -1.53 5.18
N THR A 32 -0.02 -1.50 5.73
CA THR A 32 1.21 -1.56 4.92
C THR A 32 1.23 -2.80 4.04
N GLU A 33 0.95 -3.97 4.61
CA GLU A 33 0.90 -5.23 3.86
C GLU A 33 -0.18 -5.19 2.77
N LEU A 34 -1.37 -4.68 3.08
CA LEU A 34 -2.47 -4.59 2.13
C LEU A 34 -2.15 -3.63 0.97
N VAL A 35 -1.59 -2.46 1.27
CA VAL A 35 -1.13 -1.48 0.26
C VAL A 35 -0.09 -2.11 -0.64
N GLN A 36 0.92 -2.80 -0.09
CA GLN A 36 1.95 -3.46 -0.88
C GLN A 36 1.37 -4.51 -1.83
N LYS A 37 0.42 -5.33 -1.37
CA LYS A 37 -0.26 -6.33 -2.21
C LYS A 37 -1.07 -5.68 -3.34
N ARG A 38 -1.85 -4.64 -3.05
CA ARG A 38 -2.65 -3.93 -4.05
C ARG A 38 -1.77 -3.20 -5.06
N LEU A 39 -0.69 -2.57 -4.61
CA LEU A 39 0.30 -1.93 -5.49
C LEU A 39 0.98 -2.95 -6.39
N LEU A 40 1.37 -4.11 -5.87
CA LEU A 40 1.97 -5.17 -6.67
C LEU A 40 1.05 -5.58 -7.83
N LEU A 41 -0.23 -5.83 -7.54
CA LEU A 41 -1.22 -6.17 -8.57
C LEU A 41 -1.33 -5.07 -9.63
N ARG A 42 -1.47 -3.81 -9.20
CA ARG A 42 -1.58 -2.67 -10.10
C ARG A 42 -0.33 -2.45 -10.95
N ILE A 43 0.85 -2.68 -10.39
CA ILE A 43 2.11 -2.66 -11.14
C ILE A 43 2.07 -3.76 -12.20
N MET A 44 1.73 -5.00 -11.84
CA MET A 44 1.64 -6.11 -12.81
C MET A 44 0.64 -5.82 -13.93
N GLU A 45 -0.48 -5.16 -13.66
CA GLU A 45 -1.47 -4.79 -14.67
C GLU A 45 -0.98 -3.73 -15.66
N VAL A 46 -0.08 -2.84 -15.23
CA VAL A 46 0.47 -1.77 -16.09
C VAL A 46 1.69 -2.23 -16.87
N LEU A 47 2.43 -3.22 -16.36
CA LEU A 47 3.58 -3.80 -17.03
C LEU A 47 3.15 -4.80 -18.11
N ASP A 48 3.83 -4.78 -19.25
CA ASP A 48 3.73 -5.87 -20.23
C ASP A 48 4.38 -7.17 -19.72
N GLU A 49 4.11 -8.30 -20.38
CA GLU A 49 4.62 -9.61 -19.96
C GLU A 49 6.15 -9.69 -19.87
N ALA A 50 6.88 -8.95 -20.71
CA ALA A 50 8.34 -8.94 -20.68
C ALA A 50 8.84 -8.18 -19.45
N LYS A 51 8.21 -7.05 -19.14
CA LYS A 51 8.51 -6.23 -17.97
C LYS A 51 8.07 -6.86 -16.66
N GLN A 52 7.01 -7.66 -16.65
CA GLN A 52 6.63 -8.46 -15.48
C GLN A 52 7.75 -9.45 -15.10
N LYS A 53 8.30 -10.19 -16.07
CA LYS A 53 9.44 -11.12 -15.82
C LYS A 53 10.72 -10.39 -15.39
N GLU A 54 10.97 -9.22 -15.97
CA GLU A 54 12.08 -8.37 -15.53
C GLU A 54 11.87 -7.91 -14.09
N PHE A 55 10.65 -7.51 -13.73
CA PHE A 55 10.30 -7.11 -12.37
C PHE A 55 10.48 -8.25 -11.36
N GLU A 56 10.04 -9.47 -11.67
CA GLU A 56 10.28 -10.66 -10.83
C GLU A 56 11.77 -10.85 -10.55
N THR A 57 12.60 -10.76 -11.59
CA THR A 57 14.06 -10.89 -11.48
C THR A 57 14.68 -9.78 -10.62
N VAL A 58 14.18 -8.54 -10.79
CA VAL A 58 14.64 -7.37 -10.02
C VAL A 58 14.24 -7.50 -8.55
N VAL A 59 13.03 -7.99 -8.25
CA VAL A 59 12.56 -8.23 -6.88
C VAL A 59 13.33 -9.36 -6.21
N ASP A 60 13.59 -10.45 -6.94
CA ASP A 60 14.36 -11.61 -6.45
C ASP A 60 15.81 -11.26 -6.10
N SER A 61 16.38 -10.25 -6.77
CA SER A 61 17.71 -9.74 -6.44
C SER A 61 17.79 -9.13 -5.03
N LYS A 62 16.65 -8.78 -4.43
CA LYS A 62 16.52 -8.07 -3.15
C LYS A 62 17.28 -6.73 -3.10
N ASP A 63 17.72 -6.24 -4.25
CA ASP A 63 18.43 -4.97 -4.40
C ASP A 63 17.40 -3.84 -4.45
N GLN A 64 17.30 -3.13 -3.33
CA GLN A 64 16.31 -2.04 -3.20
C GLN A 64 16.55 -0.88 -4.17
N ILE A 65 17.80 -0.65 -4.59
CA ILE A 65 18.10 0.43 -5.53
C ILE A 65 17.52 0.05 -6.89
N LYS A 66 17.80 -1.16 -7.38
CA LYS A 66 17.26 -1.66 -8.66
C LYS A 66 15.74 -1.72 -8.68
N ILE A 67 15.12 -2.19 -7.60
CA ILE A 67 13.65 -2.21 -7.48
C ILE A 67 13.09 -0.79 -7.60
N THR A 68 13.72 0.17 -6.90
CA THR A 68 13.26 1.57 -6.93
C THR A 68 13.45 2.20 -8.31
N GLU A 69 14.59 1.96 -8.97
CA GLU A 69 14.86 2.45 -10.33
C GLU A 69 13.90 1.87 -11.37
N PHE A 70 13.62 0.57 -11.27
CA PHE A 70 12.65 -0.10 -12.13
C PHE A 70 11.26 0.52 -11.98
N LEU A 71 10.81 0.70 -10.73
CA LEU A 71 9.49 1.28 -10.45
C LEU A 71 9.41 2.75 -10.90
N LYS A 72 10.45 3.57 -10.70
CA LYS A 72 10.48 4.95 -11.20
C LYS A 72 10.34 5.04 -12.72
N THR A 73 10.90 4.06 -13.43
CA THR A 73 10.90 4.05 -14.91
C THR A 73 9.59 3.52 -15.47
N ASN A 74 9.06 2.42 -14.90
CA ASN A 74 7.92 1.69 -15.48
C ASN A 74 6.60 1.96 -14.75
N ALA A 75 6.64 2.55 -13.56
CA ALA A 75 5.48 2.92 -12.74
C ALA A 75 5.69 4.32 -12.10
N PRO A 76 5.83 5.40 -12.91
CA PRO A 76 6.17 6.74 -12.40
C PRO A 76 5.10 7.32 -11.46
N GLU A 77 3.86 6.85 -11.57
CA GLU A 77 2.73 7.28 -10.73
C GLU A 77 2.59 6.45 -9.43
N ILE A 78 3.56 5.59 -9.10
CA ILE A 78 3.47 4.66 -7.97
C ILE A 78 3.16 5.36 -6.62
N ASP A 79 3.74 6.54 -6.38
CA ASP A 79 3.50 7.30 -5.15
C ASP A 79 2.04 7.78 -5.06
N LYS A 80 1.46 8.17 -6.19
CA LYS A 80 0.05 8.54 -6.28
C LYS A 80 -0.83 7.31 -6.07
N TRP A 81 -0.53 6.20 -6.71
CA TRP A 81 -1.27 4.94 -6.54
C TRP A 81 -1.26 4.50 -5.08
N MET A 82 -0.14 4.66 -4.39
CA MET A 82 -0.04 4.33 -2.98
C MET A 82 -1.01 5.17 -2.14
N ILE A 83 -1.06 6.49 -2.36
CA ILE A 83 -2.00 7.38 -1.66
C ILE A 83 -3.44 6.98 -1.99
N GLU A 84 -3.74 6.64 -3.24
CA GLU A 84 -5.05 6.12 -3.66
C GLU A 84 -5.40 4.84 -2.89
N GLU A 85 -4.49 3.88 -2.81
CA GLU A 85 -4.72 2.62 -2.09
C GLU A 85 -4.96 2.83 -0.59
N ILE A 86 -4.20 3.72 0.07
CA ILE A 86 -4.42 4.03 1.48
C ILE A 86 -5.82 4.66 1.69
N ASN A 87 -6.24 5.56 0.79
CA ASN A 87 -7.57 6.16 0.84
C ASN A 87 -8.69 5.14 0.55
N ASN A 88 -8.45 4.19 -0.36
CA ASN A 88 -9.40 3.13 -0.64
C ASN A 88 -9.55 2.21 0.57
N ILE A 89 -8.45 1.82 1.20
CA ILE A 89 -8.47 1.03 2.45
C ILE A 89 -9.23 1.77 3.55
N LYS A 90 -9.04 3.09 3.70
CA LYS A 90 -9.83 3.89 4.64
C LYS A 90 -11.32 3.77 4.38
N LYS A 91 -11.75 3.93 3.12
CA LYS A 91 -13.17 3.80 2.73
C LYS A 91 -13.69 2.39 2.99
N ASP A 92 -12.89 1.36 2.71
CA ASP A 92 -13.25 -0.04 2.97
C ASP A 92 -13.47 -0.26 4.47
N LEU A 93 -12.60 0.29 5.33
CA LEU A 93 -12.75 0.22 6.79
C LEU A 93 -14.00 0.97 7.28
N ASP A 94 -14.26 2.17 6.74
CA ASP A 94 -15.45 2.96 7.08
C ASP A 94 -16.75 2.27 6.66
N ALA A 95 -16.75 1.58 5.51
CA ALA A 95 -17.89 0.80 5.04
C ALA A 95 -18.15 -0.40 5.96
N VAL A 96 -17.11 -1.17 6.29
CA VAL A 96 -17.21 -2.31 7.22
C VAL A 96 -17.72 -1.88 8.60
N ALA A 97 -17.30 -0.71 9.10
CA ALA A 97 -17.78 -0.18 10.38
C ALA A 97 -19.28 0.13 10.34
N LYS A 98 -19.78 0.75 9.26
CA LYS A 98 -21.21 1.06 9.08
C LYS A 98 -22.05 -0.20 8.95
N ASP A 99 -21.61 -1.17 8.15
CA ASP A 99 -22.33 -2.43 7.96
C ASP A 99 -22.44 -3.21 9.29
N ALA A 100 -21.41 -3.14 10.14
CA ALA A 100 -21.42 -3.78 11.45
C ALA A 100 -22.44 -3.14 12.43
N ASP A 101 -22.65 -1.82 12.32
CA ASP A 101 -23.65 -1.10 13.12
C ASP A 101 -25.09 -1.41 12.64
N GLU A 102 -25.30 -1.60 11.33
CA GLU A 102 -26.60 -1.95 10.75
C GLU A 102 -27.04 -3.39 11.06
N ILE A 103 -26.10 -4.32 11.24
CA ILE A 103 -26.39 -5.72 11.61
C ILE A 103 -26.79 -5.84 13.10
N GLN A 104 -26.45 -4.85 13.93
CA GLN A 104 -26.75 -4.85 15.37
C GLN A 104 -27.99 -4.03 15.75
N ALA A 105 -28.65 -3.36 14.78
CA ALA A 105 -29.86 -2.56 14.95
C ALA A 105 -31.14 -3.33 14.58
#